data_AF-A0A2P6V6Z8-F1
#
_entry.id   AF-A0A2P6V6Z8-F1
#
_cell.length_a   1.000
_cell.length_b   1.000
_cell.length_c   1.000
_cell.angle_alpha   90.00
_cell.angle_beta   90.00
_cell.angle_gamma   90.00
#
_symmetry.space_group_name_H-M   'P 1'
#
loop_
_entity.id
_entity.type
_entity.pdbx_description
1 polymer ?
#
loop_
_entity_poly.entity_id
_entity_poly.type
_entity_poly.pdbx_seq_one_letter_code
_entity_poly.pdbx_strand_id
1 'polypeptide(L)'
;MPQSLSNVLVVVKRRLGQLQASQAHTTEDLRHYRRILDDVDGRWRDEEGTFAGRLAAADPKAAALCSRLFNECFDMLEAMQHTTAEMPADLQDMHGRLVALQAQLAKMQADADHTLADVLPLQEQLDAIDTERLSKNGSFATGTAPAELPGESACNEARRGSLLKCRVLNHCYELLAACMRAAEDVSPEMKDVYDRLRSSKNALSSLLGKRRHTAEDLRHWQAVLEKIDAERVDGVFCGNLEKGVIPHGQAAASKLLDECYDLIERLTDSAEGMGPEMKRIHTQLEQHELEGLLRRQRTVEEVKALQVDCGMLHDLYADLAAVEAGAEQ
;
A
#
# COMPACT_ATOMS: atom_id res chain seq x y z
N MET A 1 11.56 -20.13 20.05
CA MET A 1 12.66 -19.16 20.19
C MET A 1 13.66 -19.19 19.02
N PRO A 2 14.17 -20.35 18.53
CA PRO A 2 15.10 -20.38 17.37
C PRO A 2 14.40 -20.11 16.03
N GLN A 3 13.24 -20.76 15.81
CA GLN A 3 12.48 -20.65 14.57
C GLN A 3 11.95 -19.23 14.29
N SER A 4 11.67 -18.45 15.34
CA SER A 4 11.25 -17.05 15.17
C SER A 4 12.37 -16.18 14.61
N LEU A 5 13.62 -16.39 15.04
CA LEU A 5 14.76 -15.62 14.56
C LEU A 5 15.09 -15.96 13.10
N SER A 6 15.15 -17.25 12.75
CA SER A 6 15.37 -17.67 11.37
C SER A 6 14.29 -17.13 10.43
N ASN A 7 13.03 -17.11 10.88
CA ASN A 7 11.93 -16.55 10.09
C ASN A 7 12.08 -15.05 9.88
N VAL A 8 12.48 -14.29 10.91
CA VAL A 8 12.77 -12.85 10.78
C VAL A 8 13.88 -12.61 9.75
N LEU A 9 15.00 -13.33 9.85
CA LEU A 9 16.12 -13.17 8.92
C LEU A 9 15.75 -13.57 7.48
N VAL A 10 14.95 -14.61 7.29
CA VAL A 10 14.44 -15.00 5.97
C VAL A 10 13.53 -13.92 5.37
N VAL A 11 12.66 -13.33 6.19
CA VAL A 11 11.79 -12.22 5.74
C VAL A 11 12.62 -11.00 5.39
N VAL A 12 13.59 -10.62 6.23
CA VAL A 12 14.51 -9.50 5.95
C VAL A 12 15.30 -9.76 4.68
N LYS A 13 15.89 -10.94 4.51
CA LYS A 13 16.61 -11.33 3.29
C LYS A 13 15.74 -11.18 2.05
N ARG A 14 14.50 -11.69 2.10
CA ARG A 14 13.56 -11.58 0.98
C ARG A 14 13.23 -10.12 0.65
N ARG A 15 13.01 -9.29 1.66
CA ARG A 15 12.69 -7.86 1.48
C ARG A 15 13.89 -7.08 0.94
N LEU A 16 15.09 -7.31 1.46
CA LEU A 16 16.32 -6.71 0.94
C LEU A 16 16.57 -7.14 -0.50
N GLY A 17 16.38 -8.43 -0.83
CA GLY A 17 16.47 -8.91 -2.20
C GLY A 17 15.44 -8.27 -3.13
N GLN A 18 14.21 -8.02 -2.65
CA GLN A 18 13.20 -7.27 -3.40
C GLN A 18 13.60 -5.81 -3.62
N LEU A 19 14.12 -5.13 -2.59
CA LEU A 19 14.58 -3.73 -2.71
C LEU A 19 15.82 -3.59 -3.59
N GLN A 20 16.70 -4.59 -3.59
CA GLN A 20 17.83 -4.65 -4.50
C GLN A 20 17.38 -4.98 -5.93
N ALA A 21 16.38 -5.84 -6.12
CA ALA A 21 15.86 -6.13 -7.46
C ALA A 21 15.08 -4.95 -8.04
N SER A 22 14.26 -4.28 -7.22
CA SER A 22 13.51 -3.11 -7.64
C SER A 22 14.36 -1.85 -7.71
N GLN A 23 15.47 -1.76 -6.97
CA GLN A 23 16.27 -0.52 -6.85
C GLN A 23 15.47 0.67 -6.29
N ALA A 24 14.30 0.39 -5.68
CA ALA A 24 13.37 1.36 -5.13
C ALA A 24 13.62 1.59 -3.63
N HIS A 25 14.86 1.90 -3.25
CA HIS A 25 15.22 2.09 -1.84
C HIS A 25 15.63 3.53 -1.56
N THR A 26 15.11 4.06 -0.46
CA THR A 26 15.52 5.35 0.12
C THR A 26 16.55 5.14 1.23
N THR A 27 17.21 6.23 1.66
CA THR A 27 18.11 6.18 2.82
C THR A 27 17.36 5.82 4.12
N GLU A 28 16.05 6.07 4.18
CA GLU A 28 15.22 5.74 5.32
C GLU A 28 14.87 4.26 5.37
N ASP A 29 14.56 3.65 4.22
CA ASP A 29 14.32 2.20 4.10
C ASP A 29 15.54 1.41 4.56
N LEU A 30 16.74 1.79 4.10
CA LEU A 30 17.98 1.14 4.51
C LEU A 30 18.28 1.34 6.00
N ARG A 31 17.95 2.52 6.57
CA ARG A 31 18.09 2.78 8.01
C ARG A 31 17.16 1.90 8.84
N HIS A 32 15.94 1.62 8.36
CA HIS A 32 15.00 0.74 9.04
C HIS A 32 15.57 -0.69 9.16
N TYR A 33 16.03 -1.28 8.06
CA TYR A 33 16.62 -2.62 8.09
C TYR A 33 17.94 -2.67 8.85
N ARG A 34 18.73 -1.59 8.83
CA ARG A 34 19.95 -1.50 9.64
C ARG A 34 19.65 -1.61 11.12
N ARG A 35 18.65 -0.85 11.61
CA ARG A 35 18.20 -0.94 13.01
C ARG A 35 17.74 -2.35 13.38
N ILE A 36 17.02 -3.03 12.49
CA ILE A 36 16.58 -4.42 12.74
C ILE A 36 17.79 -5.36 12.87
N LEU A 37 18.77 -5.24 11.98
CA LEU A 37 19.97 -6.09 12.03
C LEU A 37 20.83 -5.77 13.25
N ASP A 38 21.01 -4.49 13.61
CA ASP A 38 21.74 -4.09 14.82
C ASP A 38 21.03 -4.60 16.10
N ASP A 39 19.68 -4.59 16.13
CA ASP A 39 18.90 -5.19 17.23
C ASP A 39 19.07 -6.71 17.32
N VAL A 40 19.18 -7.39 16.17
CA VAL A 40 19.45 -8.84 16.12
C VAL A 40 20.87 -9.14 16.59
N ASP A 41 21.84 -8.33 16.15
CA ASP A 41 23.25 -8.43 16.54
C ASP A 41 23.40 -8.31 18.06
N GLY A 42 22.90 -7.22 18.64
CA GLY A 42 23.02 -6.95 20.08
C GLY A 42 22.27 -7.92 20.99
N ARG A 43 21.25 -8.62 20.49
CA ARG A 43 20.47 -9.58 21.28
C ARG A 43 20.95 -11.02 21.17
N TRP A 44 21.61 -11.39 20.07
CA TRP A 44 21.83 -12.78 19.72
C TRP A 44 23.26 -13.15 19.31
N ARG A 45 24.14 -12.17 19.02
CA ARG A 45 25.55 -12.43 18.69
C ARG A 45 26.46 -12.12 19.89
N ASP A 46 27.54 -12.88 20.00
CA ASP A 46 28.60 -12.68 20.99
C ASP A 46 29.66 -11.68 20.49
N GLU A 47 30.69 -11.42 21.30
CA GLU A 47 31.80 -10.51 20.96
C GLU A 47 32.60 -10.96 19.72
N GLU A 48 32.50 -12.24 19.35
CA GLU A 48 33.14 -12.82 18.16
C GLU A 48 32.24 -12.74 16.91
N GLY A 49 31.03 -12.19 17.03
CA GLY A 49 30.09 -12.09 15.92
C GLY A 49 29.51 -13.45 15.51
N THR A 50 29.45 -14.41 16.41
CA THR A 50 28.80 -15.69 16.18
C THR A 50 27.47 -15.72 16.95
N PHE A 51 26.45 -16.36 16.38
CA PHE A 51 25.22 -16.66 17.12
C PHE A 51 25.50 -17.75 18.17
N ALA A 52 26.25 -17.41 19.22
CA ALA A 52 26.68 -18.33 20.27
C ALA A 52 25.77 -18.25 21.52
N GLY A 53 26.14 -19.00 22.56
CA GLY A 53 25.40 -19.02 23.82
C GLY A 53 24.16 -19.92 23.77
N ARG A 54 23.00 -19.43 24.28
CA ARG A 54 21.78 -20.24 24.44
C ARG A 54 21.25 -20.85 23.13
N LEU A 55 21.51 -20.22 21.99
CA LEU A 55 21.05 -20.71 20.68
C LEU A 55 21.93 -21.84 20.16
N ALA A 56 23.26 -21.66 20.16
CA ALA A 56 24.21 -22.69 19.74
C ALA A 56 24.21 -23.91 20.68
N ALA A 57 23.98 -23.69 21.98
CA ALA A 57 23.82 -24.77 22.95
C ALA A 57 22.53 -25.59 22.77
N ALA A 58 21.46 -24.98 22.22
CA ALA A 58 20.19 -25.65 21.97
C ALA A 58 20.15 -26.34 20.59
N ASP A 59 20.67 -25.69 19.55
CA ASP A 59 20.79 -26.25 18.20
C ASP A 59 21.94 -25.57 17.42
N PRO A 60 23.10 -26.24 17.26
CA PRO A 60 24.24 -25.67 16.56
C PRO A 60 24.00 -25.50 15.04
N LYS A 61 23.12 -26.30 14.44
CA LYS A 61 22.79 -26.17 13.00
C LYS A 61 21.95 -24.93 12.74
N ALA A 62 20.98 -24.66 13.63
CA ALA A 62 20.16 -23.46 13.54
C ALA A 62 20.99 -22.18 13.76
N ALA A 63 21.92 -22.19 14.72
CA ALA A 63 22.84 -21.08 14.95
C ALA A 63 23.70 -20.78 13.69
N ALA A 64 24.28 -21.81 13.07
CA ALA A 64 25.08 -21.64 11.84
C ALA A 64 24.24 -21.14 10.64
N LEU A 65 22.96 -21.53 10.55
CA LEU A 65 22.05 -20.99 9.54
C LEU A 65 21.77 -19.50 9.78
N CYS A 66 21.48 -19.10 11.02
CA CYS A 66 21.25 -17.70 11.37
C CYS A 66 22.49 -16.84 11.11
N SER A 67 23.71 -17.31 11.43
CA SER A 67 24.96 -16.62 11.11
C SER A 67 25.08 -16.33 9.61
N ARG A 68 24.85 -17.34 8.77
CA ARG A 68 24.93 -17.17 7.31
C ARG A 68 23.87 -16.19 6.79
N LEU A 69 22.61 -16.36 7.21
CA LEU A 69 21.52 -15.49 6.78
C LEU A 69 21.74 -14.04 7.23
N PHE A 70 22.23 -13.83 8.44
CA PHE A 70 22.54 -12.50 8.96
C PHE A 70 23.64 -11.84 8.13
N ASN A 71 24.76 -12.54 7.89
CA ASN A 71 25.87 -12.01 7.10
C ASN A 71 25.41 -11.68 5.68
N GLU A 72 24.64 -12.56 5.03
CA GLU A 72 24.06 -12.27 3.71
C GLU A 72 23.14 -11.03 3.73
N CYS A 73 22.31 -10.86 4.77
CA CYS A 73 21.48 -9.65 4.91
C CYS A 73 22.32 -8.40 5.12
N PHE A 74 23.37 -8.49 5.92
CA PHE A 74 24.28 -7.40 6.22
C PHE A 74 25.07 -6.97 4.98
N ASP A 75 25.65 -7.93 4.25
CA ASP A 75 26.41 -7.69 3.01
C ASP A 75 25.52 -7.03 1.93
N MET A 76 24.28 -7.51 1.76
CA MET A 76 23.32 -6.89 0.84
C MET A 76 23.00 -5.44 1.24
N LEU A 77 22.77 -5.21 2.53
CA LEU A 77 22.44 -3.89 3.05
C LEU A 77 23.61 -2.92 2.93
N GLU A 78 24.83 -3.36 3.22
CA GLU A 78 26.05 -2.56 3.10
C GLU A 78 26.31 -2.19 1.63
N ALA A 79 26.15 -3.14 0.69
CA ALA A 79 26.27 -2.86 -0.73
C ALA A 79 25.27 -1.78 -1.22
N MET A 80 24.02 -1.83 -0.75
CA MET A 80 22.99 -0.83 -1.06
C MET A 80 23.28 0.51 -0.36
N GLN A 81 23.76 0.49 0.87
CA GLN A 81 24.14 1.69 1.62
C GLN A 81 25.32 2.42 0.99
N HIS A 82 26.36 1.72 0.55
CA HIS A 82 27.48 2.35 -0.18
C HIS A 82 26.99 3.05 -1.45
N THR A 83 26.03 2.46 -2.16
CA THR A 83 25.48 3.07 -3.38
C THR A 83 24.62 4.31 -3.07
N THR A 84 23.99 4.38 -1.90
CA THR A 84 23.02 5.44 -1.53
C THR A 84 23.64 6.56 -0.67
N ALA A 85 24.56 6.24 0.24
CA ALA A 85 25.17 7.17 1.18
C ALA A 85 26.23 8.08 0.52
N GLU A 86 26.81 7.65 -0.60
CA GLU A 86 27.77 8.42 -1.41
C GLU A 86 27.08 9.50 -2.28
N MET A 87 25.79 9.79 -2.06
CA MET A 87 25.04 10.79 -2.83
C MET A 87 24.98 12.17 -2.12
N PRO A 88 25.48 13.26 -2.77
CA PRO A 88 25.25 14.64 -2.35
C PRO A 88 23.78 14.95 -2.06
N ALA A 89 23.48 15.82 -1.09
CA ALA A 89 22.12 16.15 -0.66
C ALA A 89 21.21 16.61 -1.82
N ASP A 90 21.75 17.41 -2.76
CA ASP A 90 21.04 17.88 -3.95
C ASP A 90 20.60 16.75 -4.89
N LEU A 91 21.28 15.60 -4.83
CA LEU A 91 20.99 14.41 -5.63
C LEU A 91 20.00 13.47 -4.94
N GLN A 92 19.78 13.58 -3.64
CA GLN A 92 18.84 12.72 -2.92
C GLN A 92 17.39 13.04 -3.26
N ASP A 93 17.06 14.30 -3.52
CA ASP A 93 15.69 14.74 -3.85
C ASP A 93 15.18 14.13 -5.18
N MET A 94 15.98 14.24 -6.25
CA MET A 94 15.66 13.60 -7.54
C MET A 94 15.53 12.08 -7.43
N HIS A 95 16.38 11.43 -6.62
CA HIS A 95 16.27 9.98 -6.39
C HIS A 95 14.98 9.63 -5.66
N GLY A 96 14.61 10.39 -4.63
CA GLY A 96 13.35 10.22 -3.91
C GLY A 96 12.13 10.34 -4.83
N ARG A 97 12.12 11.36 -5.71
CA ARG A 97 11.06 11.55 -6.72
C ARG A 97 10.96 10.34 -7.68
N LEU A 98 12.10 9.83 -8.17
CA LEU A 98 12.14 8.66 -9.05
C LEU A 98 11.64 7.39 -8.36
N VAL A 99 12.08 7.14 -7.13
CA VAL A 99 11.64 5.97 -6.34
C VAL A 99 10.15 6.06 -6.01
N ALA A 100 9.63 7.26 -5.72
CA ALA A 100 8.20 7.47 -5.50
C ALA A 100 7.37 7.19 -6.76
N LEU A 101 7.81 7.69 -7.92
CA LEU A 101 7.18 7.39 -9.22
C LEU A 101 7.24 5.90 -9.54
N GLN A 102 8.37 5.25 -9.29
CA GLN A 102 8.52 3.82 -9.48
C GLN A 102 7.51 3.04 -8.62
N ALA A 103 7.36 3.39 -7.36
CA ALA A 103 6.41 2.74 -6.46
C ALA A 103 4.95 2.93 -6.93
N GLN A 104 4.61 4.12 -7.43
CA GLN A 104 3.28 4.41 -7.99
C GLN A 104 3.02 3.60 -9.26
N LEU A 105 3.97 3.55 -10.20
CA LEU A 105 3.87 2.77 -11.43
C LEU A 105 3.81 1.26 -11.16
N ALA A 106 4.62 0.75 -10.23
CA ALA A 106 4.60 -0.66 -9.84
C ALA A 106 3.27 -1.05 -9.19
N LYS A 107 2.69 -0.17 -8.35
CA LYS A 107 1.36 -0.39 -7.78
C LYS A 107 0.29 -0.39 -8.88
N MET A 108 0.32 0.59 -9.77
CA MET A 108 -0.63 0.69 -10.88
C MET A 108 -0.57 -0.55 -11.78
N GLN A 109 0.64 -1.02 -12.10
CA GLN A 109 0.84 -2.25 -12.86
C GLN A 109 0.25 -3.48 -12.15
N ALA A 110 0.35 -3.55 -10.82
CA ALA A 110 -0.20 -4.66 -10.04
C ALA A 110 -1.74 -4.64 -9.97
N ASP A 111 -2.35 -3.45 -9.90
CA ASP A 111 -3.80 -3.28 -9.83
C ASP A 111 -4.49 -3.59 -11.18
N ALA A 112 -3.78 -3.49 -12.31
CA ALA A 112 -4.17 -3.85 -13.69
C ALA A 112 -5.41 -3.14 -14.29
N ASP A 113 -6.21 -2.42 -13.50
CA ASP A 113 -7.46 -1.77 -13.91
C ASP A 113 -7.32 -0.25 -14.11
N HIS A 114 -6.22 0.27 -14.66
CA HIS A 114 -5.99 1.72 -14.83
C HIS A 114 -6.38 2.23 -16.22
N THR A 115 -6.71 3.52 -16.30
CA THR A 115 -7.03 4.20 -17.57
C THR A 115 -5.83 4.97 -18.11
N LEU A 116 -5.85 5.31 -19.40
CA LEU A 116 -4.82 6.15 -19.99
C LEU A 116 -4.71 7.50 -19.27
N ALA A 117 -5.84 8.08 -18.85
CA ALA A 117 -5.89 9.32 -18.09
C ALA A 117 -5.20 9.24 -16.73
N ASP A 118 -5.06 8.05 -16.14
CA ASP A 118 -4.35 7.83 -14.87
C ASP A 118 -2.83 7.74 -15.09
N VAL A 119 -2.39 7.24 -16.26
CA VAL A 119 -0.98 7.03 -16.59
C VAL A 119 -0.31 8.32 -17.09
N LEU A 120 -1.04 9.15 -17.84
CA LEU A 120 -0.51 10.38 -18.45
C LEU A 120 0.13 11.35 -17.43
N PRO A 121 -0.46 11.63 -16.26
CA PRO A 121 0.19 12.49 -15.26
C PRO A 121 1.52 11.93 -14.73
N LEU A 122 1.67 10.60 -14.69
CA LEU A 122 2.93 9.95 -14.29
C LEU A 122 3.97 10.04 -15.41
N GLN A 123 3.54 9.94 -16.66
CA GLN A 123 4.39 10.20 -17.82
C GLN A 123 4.94 11.63 -17.80
N GLU A 124 4.07 12.64 -17.60
CA GLU A 124 4.48 14.04 -17.55
C GLU A 124 5.50 14.31 -16.42
N GLN A 125 5.31 13.69 -15.25
CA GLN A 125 6.26 13.79 -14.15
C GLN A 125 7.62 13.15 -14.49
N LEU A 126 7.62 12.00 -15.19
CA LEU A 126 8.84 11.32 -15.62
C LEU A 126 9.58 12.13 -16.68
N ASP A 127 8.85 12.68 -17.66
CA ASP A 127 9.41 13.52 -18.72
C ASP A 127 9.92 14.86 -18.18
N ALA A 128 9.31 15.41 -17.13
CA ALA A 128 9.84 16.58 -16.42
C ALA A 128 11.19 16.28 -15.76
N ILE A 129 11.34 15.10 -15.14
CA ILE A 129 12.64 14.65 -14.58
C ILE A 129 13.67 14.45 -15.70
N ASP A 130 13.25 13.87 -16.83
CA ASP A 130 14.14 13.65 -17.98
C ASP A 130 14.60 14.96 -18.62
N THR A 131 13.71 15.94 -18.71
CA THR A 131 14.01 17.29 -19.18
C THR A 131 14.96 18.02 -18.24
N GLU A 132 14.75 17.90 -16.91
CA GLU A 132 15.66 18.43 -15.91
C GLU A 132 17.07 17.82 -16.06
N ARG A 133 17.16 16.50 -16.31
CA ARG A 133 18.43 15.81 -16.59
C ARG A 133 19.08 16.34 -17.87
N LEU A 134 18.32 16.49 -18.96
CA LEU A 134 18.85 16.98 -20.24
C LEU A 134 19.38 18.41 -20.14
N SER A 135 18.73 19.27 -19.34
CA SER A 135 19.21 20.63 -19.05
C SER A 135 20.58 20.67 -18.36
N LYS A 136 20.96 19.59 -17.66
CA LYS A 136 22.23 19.41 -16.94
C LYS A 136 23.24 18.56 -17.74
N ASN A 137 23.26 18.72 -19.07
CA ASN A 137 24.12 17.95 -20.00
C ASN A 137 23.91 16.43 -19.95
N GLY A 138 22.70 15.96 -19.62
CA GLY A 138 22.41 14.53 -19.49
C GLY A 138 23.06 13.87 -18.27
N SER A 139 23.65 14.66 -17.36
CA SER A 139 24.16 14.18 -16.09
C SER A 139 23.18 14.50 -14.99
N PHE A 140 22.95 13.55 -14.09
CA PHE A 140 22.25 13.85 -12.85
C PHE A 140 23.08 14.73 -11.92
N ALA A 141 24.40 14.82 -12.11
CA ALA A 141 25.29 15.64 -11.28
C ALA A 141 25.16 17.14 -11.59
N THR A 142 25.18 17.95 -10.55
CA THR A 142 25.18 19.42 -10.62
C THR A 142 26.44 19.93 -11.31
N GLY A 143 26.36 20.20 -12.61
CA GLY A 143 27.01 21.35 -13.28
C GLY A 143 28.53 21.51 -13.24
N THR A 144 29.32 20.68 -12.57
CA THR A 144 30.77 20.74 -12.69
C THR A 144 31.22 19.77 -13.77
N ALA A 145 31.64 20.33 -14.91
CA ALA A 145 32.53 19.65 -15.82
C ALA A 145 33.67 19.00 -15.00
N PRO A 146 34.23 17.85 -15.41
CA PRO A 146 35.26 17.12 -14.68
C PRO A 146 36.62 17.86 -14.58
N ALA A 147 36.65 19.17 -14.78
CA ALA A 147 37.89 19.93 -14.90
C ALA A 147 38.46 20.39 -13.55
N GLU A 148 37.68 20.72 -12.50
CA GLU A 148 38.25 21.40 -11.32
C GLU A 148 37.52 21.09 -9.99
N LEU A 149 37.62 19.87 -9.46
CA LEU A 149 37.44 19.60 -8.02
C LEU A 149 38.40 18.48 -7.57
N PRO A 150 38.96 18.56 -6.34
CA PRO A 150 40.11 17.74 -5.92
C PRO A 150 39.67 16.38 -5.37
N GLY A 151 40.11 15.29 -6.01
CA GLY A 151 40.06 13.93 -5.49
C GLY A 151 39.33 12.93 -6.38
N GLU A 152 40.01 11.83 -6.74
CA GLU A 152 39.47 10.75 -7.58
C GLU A 152 38.23 10.05 -6.95
N SER A 153 38.08 10.09 -5.61
CA SER A 153 36.95 9.45 -4.91
C SER A 153 35.60 10.13 -5.19
N ALA A 154 35.53 11.46 -5.05
CA ALA A 154 34.29 12.23 -5.20
C ALA A 154 33.72 12.16 -6.64
N CYS A 155 34.59 12.09 -7.65
CA CYS A 155 34.20 11.87 -9.04
C CYS A 155 33.59 10.47 -9.28
N ASN A 156 34.09 9.45 -8.58
CA ASN A 156 33.56 8.09 -8.69
C ASN A 156 32.21 7.95 -7.97
N GLU A 157 32.05 8.60 -6.83
CA GLU A 157 30.83 8.64 -6.02
C GLU A 157 29.66 9.30 -6.78
N ALA A 158 29.88 10.52 -7.30
CA ALA A 158 28.89 11.22 -8.13
C ALA A 158 28.50 10.41 -9.38
N ARG A 159 29.46 9.67 -9.96
CA ARG A 159 29.23 8.79 -11.11
C ARG A 159 28.37 7.57 -10.75
N ARG A 160 28.58 6.96 -9.58
CA ARG A 160 27.75 5.84 -9.08
C ARG A 160 26.31 6.25 -8.81
N GLY A 161 26.10 7.37 -8.11
CA GLY A 161 24.76 7.91 -7.85
C GLY A 161 24.02 8.28 -9.14
N SER A 162 24.73 8.86 -10.11
CA SER A 162 24.18 9.15 -11.44
C SER A 162 23.77 7.88 -12.19
N LEU A 163 24.59 6.82 -12.16
CA LEU A 163 24.26 5.53 -12.79
C LEU A 163 23.06 4.84 -12.14
N LEU A 164 22.93 4.90 -10.81
CA LEU A 164 21.75 4.37 -10.11
C LEU A 164 20.48 5.06 -10.60
N LYS A 165 20.48 6.39 -10.68
CA LYS A 165 19.32 7.16 -11.17
C LYS A 165 18.99 6.87 -12.63
N CYS A 166 19.99 6.75 -13.51
CA CYS A 166 19.76 6.34 -14.90
C CYS A 166 19.06 4.98 -14.97
N ARG A 167 19.45 4.03 -14.10
CA ARG A 167 18.82 2.70 -14.04
C ARG A 167 17.38 2.77 -13.53
N VAL A 168 17.15 3.49 -12.42
CA VAL A 168 15.79 3.66 -11.88
C VAL A 168 14.89 4.35 -12.90
N LEU A 169 15.38 5.40 -13.56
CA LEU A 169 14.66 6.10 -14.61
C LEU A 169 14.29 5.18 -15.78
N ASN A 170 15.25 4.41 -16.31
CA ASN A 170 14.97 3.44 -17.38
C ASN A 170 13.91 2.44 -16.95
N HIS A 171 13.99 1.96 -15.71
CA HIS A 171 12.99 1.05 -15.17
C HIS A 171 11.61 1.71 -15.00
N CYS A 172 11.55 2.99 -14.61
CA CYS A 172 10.30 3.76 -14.62
C CYS A 172 9.71 3.83 -16.04
N TYR A 173 10.52 4.04 -17.08
CA TYR A 173 10.04 4.01 -18.47
C TYR A 173 9.55 2.62 -18.91
N GLU A 174 10.21 1.54 -18.47
CA GLU A 174 9.75 0.17 -18.71
C GLU A 174 8.39 -0.10 -18.05
N LEU A 175 8.23 0.29 -16.79
CA LEU A 175 6.96 0.19 -16.05
C LEU A 175 5.88 1.06 -16.69
N LEU A 176 6.21 2.29 -17.07
CA LEU A 176 5.29 3.20 -17.75
C LEU A 176 4.81 2.58 -19.06
N ALA A 177 5.72 2.07 -19.89
CA ALA A 177 5.37 1.41 -21.14
C ALA A 177 4.48 0.17 -20.91
N ALA A 178 4.72 -0.58 -19.85
CA ALA A 178 3.86 -1.69 -19.46
C ALA A 178 2.46 -1.22 -19.02
N CYS A 179 2.38 -0.17 -18.21
CA CYS A 179 1.11 0.43 -17.79
C CYS A 179 0.35 0.99 -19.01
N MET A 180 1.00 1.73 -19.89
CA MET A 180 0.41 2.27 -21.12
C MET A 180 -0.18 1.18 -22.02
N ARG A 181 0.48 0.02 -22.13
CA ARG A 181 -0.03 -1.12 -22.91
C ARG A 181 -1.25 -1.79 -22.28
N ALA A 182 -1.36 -1.75 -20.96
CA ALA A 182 -2.47 -2.34 -20.21
C ALA A 182 -3.62 -1.34 -19.96
N ALA A 183 -3.40 -0.06 -20.21
CA ALA A 183 -4.35 0.99 -19.89
C ALA A 183 -5.55 0.96 -20.84
N GLU A 184 -6.75 1.09 -20.28
CA GLU A 184 -7.97 1.23 -21.07
C GLU A 184 -8.12 2.69 -21.55
N ASP A 185 -8.48 2.85 -22.83
CA ASP A 185 -8.76 4.16 -23.43
C ASP A 185 -10.24 4.53 -23.22
N VAL A 186 -10.48 5.32 -22.18
CA VAL A 186 -11.82 5.74 -21.75
C VAL A 186 -11.97 7.23 -21.96
N SER A 187 -12.99 7.63 -22.72
CA SER A 187 -13.26 9.04 -23.00
C SER A 187 -13.75 9.78 -21.73
N PRO A 188 -13.58 11.11 -21.65
CA PRO A 188 -14.01 11.86 -20.46
C PRO A 188 -15.51 11.76 -20.19
N GLU A 189 -16.33 11.59 -21.23
CA GLU A 189 -17.77 11.38 -21.12
C GLU A 189 -18.13 10.02 -20.51
N MET A 190 -17.28 9.01 -20.69
CA MET A 190 -17.45 7.65 -20.19
C MET A 190 -16.80 7.41 -18.82
N LYS A 191 -15.96 8.34 -18.37
CA LYS A 191 -15.15 8.18 -17.17
C LYS A 191 -15.99 7.93 -15.92
N ASP A 192 -17.10 8.65 -15.73
CA ASP A 192 -17.97 8.47 -14.57
C ASP A 192 -18.58 7.05 -14.49
N VAL A 193 -19.08 6.54 -15.62
CA VAL A 193 -19.64 5.18 -15.71
C VAL A 193 -18.55 4.14 -15.42
N TYR A 194 -17.38 4.29 -16.03
CA TYR A 194 -16.25 3.39 -15.84
C TYR A 194 -15.77 3.37 -14.38
N ASP A 195 -15.61 4.54 -13.74
CA ASP A 195 -15.16 4.64 -12.35
C ASP A 195 -16.18 4.05 -11.36
N ARG A 196 -17.49 4.19 -11.64
CA ARG A 196 -18.55 3.54 -10.87
C ARG A 196 -18.50 2.02 -10.99
N LEU A 197 -18.30 1.48 -12.20
CA LEU A 197 -18.15 0.04 -12.43
C LEU A 197 -16.89 -0.50 -11.76
N ARG A 198 -15.75 0.18 -11.92
CA ARG A 198 -14.49 -0.18 -11.26
C ARG A 198 -14.61 -0.19 -9.74
N SER A 199 -15.28 0.81 -9.16
CA SER A 199 -15.54 0.86 -7.72
C SER A 199 -16.43 -0.30 -7.26
N SER A 200 -17.44 -0.65 -8.05
CA SER A 200 -18.33 -1.78 -7.77
C SER A 200 -17.59 -3.12 -7.83
N LYS A 201 -16.74 -3.34 -8.86
CA LYS A 201 -15.87 -4.51 -8.98
C LYS A 201 -14.94 -4.67 -7.76
N ASN A 202 -14.32 -3.58 -7.31
CA ASN A 202 -13.43 -3.60 -6.16
C ASN A 202 -14.18 -3.95 -4.87
N ALA A 203 -15.39 -3.41 -4.69
CA ALA A 203 -16.23 -3.73 -3.55
C ALA A 203 -16.69 -5.20 -3.57
N LEU A 204 -17.13 -5.71 -4.71
CA LEU A 204 -17.50 -7.12 -4.91
C LEU A 204 -16.31 -8.07 -4.69
N SER A 205 -15.13 -7.72 -5.20
CA SER A 205 -13.90 -8.49 -4.99
C SER A 205 -13.49 -8.51 -3.51
N SER A 206 -13.68 -7.38 -2.80
CA SER A 206 -13.47 -7.31 -1.35
C SER A 206 -14.45 -8.19 -0.59
N LEU A 207 -15.72 -8.27 -1.03
CA LEU A 207 -16.71 -9.18 -0.45
C LEU A 207 -16.33 -10.64 -0.68
N LEU A 208 -15.83 -11.00 -1.86
CA LEU A 208 -15.38 -12.36 -2.15
C LEU A 208 -14.18 -12.78 -1.28
N GLY A 209 -13.29 -11.83 -0.98
CA GLY A 209 -12.19 -12.05 -0.04
C GLY A 209 -12.63 -12.20 1.42
N LYS A 210 -13.82 -11.71 1.77
CA LYS A 210 -14.41 -11.85 3.12
C LYS A 210 -15.22 -13.15 3.16
N ARG A 211 -15.16 -13.88 4.28
CA ARG A 211 -15.97 -15.11 4.48
C ARG A 211 -17.45 -14.85 4.79
N ARG A 212 -17.87 -13.58 4.85
CA ARG A 212 -19.19 -13.14 5.29
C ARG A 212 -19.72 -12.14 4.28
N HIS A 213 -20.78 -12.52 3.60
CA HIS A 213 -21.60 -11.66 2.73
C HIS A 213 -23.05 -12.12 2.86
N THR A 214 -23.97 -11.16 2.90
CA THR A 214 -25.39 -11.44 3.06
C THR A 214 -26.10 -11.49 1.71
N ALA A 215 -27.28 -12.12 1.66
CA ALA A 215 -28.13 -12.06 0.48
C ALA A 215 -28.62 -10.63 0.17
N GLU A 216 -28.69 -9.76 1.19
CA GLU A 216 -29.03 -8.34 1.00
C GLU A 216 -27.89 -7.57 0.33
N ASP A 217 -26.64 -7.85 0.67
CA ASP A 217 -25.48 -7.25 -0.01
C ASP A 217 -25.49 -7.58 -1.50
N LEU A 218 -25.77 -8.85 -1.86
CA LEU A 218 -25.84 -9.25 -3.27
C LEU A 218 -26.97 -8.55 -4.02
N ARG A 219 -28.15 -8.43 -3.40
CA ARG A 219 -29.28 -7.68 -3.98
C ARG A 219 -28.97 -6.20 -4.16
N HIS A 220 -28.26 -5.60 -3.20
CA HIS A 220 -27.81 -4.22 -3.31
C HIS A 220 -26.91 -4.03 -4.53
N TRP A 221 -25.88 -4.88 -4.69
CA TRP A 221 -24.97 -4.77 -5.82
C TRP A 221 -25.65 -5.11 -7.16
N GLN A 222 -26.56 -6.08 -7.20
CA GLN A 222 -27.39 -6.34 -8.39
C GLN A 222 -28.18 -5.08 -8.80
N ALA A 223 -28.86 -4.43 -7.86
CA ALA A 223 -29.62 -3.21 -8.16
C ALA A 223 -28.71 -2.04 -8.61
N VAL A 224 -27.50 -1.94 -8.07
CA VAL A 224 -26.50 -0.94 -8.51
C VAL A 224 -26.07 -1.20 -9.95
N LEU A 225 -25.76 -2.45 -10.31
CA LEU A 225 -25.33 -2.81 -11.66
C LEU A 225 -26.47 -2.66 -12.67
N GLU A 226 -27.69 -3.08 -12.32
CA GLU A 226 -28.88 -2.87 -13.16
C GLU A 226 -29.13 -1.39 -13.44
N LYS A 227 -28.95 -0.53 -12.43
CA LYS A 227 -29.08 0.92 -12.60
C LYS A 227 -28.04 1.46 -13.55
N ILE A 228 -26.79 1.00 -13.46
CA ILE A 228 -25.73 1.41 -14.39
C ILE A 228 -26.06 0.91 -15.80
N ASP A 229 -26.45 -0.35 -15.95
CA ASP A 229 -26.77 -0.94 -17.25
C ASP A 229 -27.97 -0.26 -17.93
N ALA A 230 -28.95 0.20 -17.15
CA ALA A 230 -30.08 0.98 -17.64
C ALA A 230 -29.70 2.37 -18.21
N GLU A 231 -28.48 2.87 -17.95
CA GLU A 231 -27.96 4.08 -18.59
C GLU A 231 -27.55 3.85 -20.05
N ARG A 232 -27.47 2.60 -20.52
CA ARG A 232 -27.28 2.29 -21.93
C ARG A 232 -28.53 2.66 -22.73
N VAL A 233 -28.34 3.40 -23.81
CA VAL A 233 -29.37 3.63 -24.83
C VAL A 233 -28.94 2.86 -26.07
N ASP A 234 -29.80 1.95 -26.57
CA ASP A 234 -29.50 1.06 -27.70
C ASP A 234 -28.18 0.27 -27.55
N GLY A 235 -27.84 -0.11 -26.31
CA GLY A 235 -26.63 -0.86 -25.97
C GLY A 235 -25.35 -0.03 -25.80
N VAL A 236 -25.42 1.30 -25.93
CA VAL A 236 -24.27 2.21 -25.83
C VAL A 236 -24.42 3.14 -24.63
N PHE A 237 -23.38 3.24 -23.80
CA PHE A 237 -23.30 4.23 -22.73
C PHE A 237 -22.92 5.60 -23.27
N CYS A 238 -23.55 6.67 -22.77
CA CYS A 238 -23.25 8.05 -23.15
C CYS A 238 -23.24 8.30 -24.68
N GLY A 239 -23.89 7.44 -25.48
CA GLY A 239 -23.87 7.50 -26.93
C GLY A 239 -24.82 8.56 -27.46
N ASN A 240 -24.34 9.42 -28.35
CA ASN A 240 -25.23 10.26 -29.15
C ASN A 240 -25.52 9.54 -30.48
N LEU A 241 -26.50 8.63 -30.45
CA LEU A 241 -26.88 7.80 -31.60
C LEU A 241 -27.36 8.64 -32.80
N GLU A 242 -27.94 9.82 -32.58
CA GLU A 242 -28.36 10.73 -33.66
C GLU A 242 -27.18 11.23 -34.49
N LYS A 243 -25.98 11.33 -33.89
CA LYS A 243 -24.74 11.73 -34.57
C LYS A 243 -23.86 10.54 -34.96
N GLY A 244 -24.24 9.31 -34.59
CA GLY A 244 -23.45 8.10 -34.83
C GLY A 244 -22.11 8.07 -34.10
N VAL A 245 -21.95 8.83 -33.02
CA VAL A 245 -20.70 8.91 -32.25
C VAL A 245 -20.77 7.95 -31.07
N ILE A 246 -19.90 6.94 -31.08
CA ILE A 246 -19.72 5.98 -29.99
C ILE A 246 -18.49 6.42 -29.17
N PRO A 247 -18.65 6.75 -27.87
CA PRO A 247 -17.53 7.14 -27.02
C PRO A 247 -16.48 6.04 -26.87
N HIS A 248 -15.20 6.41 -26.70
CA HIS A 248 -14.14 5.44 -26.38
C HIS A 248 -14.34 4.85 -24.97
N GLY A 249 -14.04 3.57 -24.79
CA GLY A 249 -14.19 2.86 -23.51
C GLY A 249 -15.46 2.00 -23.37
N GLN A 250 -16.32 1.89 -24.40
CA GLN A 250 -17.52 1.03 -24.34
C GLN A 250 -17.21 -0.44 -24.05
N ALA A 251 -16.19 -0.98 -24.73
CA ALA A 251 -15.80 -2.38 -24.58
C ALA A 251 -15.24 -2.62 -23.17
N ALA A 252 -14.41 -1.71 -22.66
CA ALA A 252 -13.86 -1.77 -21.31
C ALA A 252 -14.96 -1.71 -20.24
N ALA A 253 -15.92 -0.78 -20.37
CA ALA A 253 -17.07 -0.68 -19.47
C ALA A 253 -17.97 -1.93 -19.53
N SER A 254 -18.22 -2.46 -20.73
CA SER A 254 -19.02 -3.68 -20.88
C SER A 254 -18.34 -4.89 -20.26
N LYS A 255 -17.04 -5.06 -20.51
CA LYS A 255 -16.22 -6.11 -19.87
C LYS A 255 -16.23 -5.99 -18.35
N LEU A 256 -16.09 -4.78 -17.80
CA LEU A 256 -16.17 -4.58 -16.34
C LEU A 256 -17.55 -4.92 -15.78
N LEU A 257 -18.62 -4.59 -16.50
CA LEU A 257 -19.98 -4.95 -16.11
C LEU A 257 -20.16 -6.48 -16.09
N ASP A 258 -19.70 -7.17 -17.13
CA ASP A 258 -19.73 -8.64 -17.22
C ASP A 258 -18.92 -9.26 -16.06
N GLU A 259 -17.70 -8.75 -15.80
CA GLU A 259 -16.88 -9.18 -14.66
C GLU A 259 -17.59 -8.97 -13.31
N CYS A 260 -18.36 -7.89 -13.15
CA CYS A 260 -19.13 -7.66 -11.93
C CYS A 260 -20.27 -8.68 -11.77
N TYR A 261 -20.99 -9.01 -12.85
CA TYR A 261 -22.03 -10.05 -12.82
C TYR A 261 -21.43 -11.44 -12.54
N ASP A 262 -20.30 -11.79 -13.15
CA ASP A 262 -19.55 -13.01 -12.86
C ASP A 262 -19.14 -13.10 -11.38
N LEU A 263 -18.70 -11.98 -10.78
CA LEU A 263 -18.36 -11.92 -9.36
C LEU A 263 -19.59 -12.16 -8.47
N ILE A 264 -20.75 -11.61 -8.84
CA ILE A 264 -22.01 -11.84 -8.12
C ILE A 264 -22.43 -13.31 -8.21
N GLU A 265 -22.31 -13.93 -9.37
CA GLU A 265 -22.60 -15.36 -9.55
C GLU A 265 -21.69 -16.21 -8.66
N ARG A 266 -20.37 -15.98 -8.70
CA ARG A 266 -19.40 -16.68 -7.82
C ARG A 266 -19.69 -16.48 -6.34
N LEU A 267 -20.08 -15.27 -5.94
CA LEU A 267 -20.49 -14.99 -4.56
C LEU A 267 -21.76 -15.74 -4.18
N THR A 268 -22.72 -15.85 -5.10
CA THR A 268 -23.96 -16.61 -4.91
C THR A 268 -23.66 -18.10 -4.74
N ASP A 269 -22.85 -18.68 -5.62
CA ASP A 269 -22.41 -20.07 -5.53
C ASP A 269 -21.69 -20.37 -4.21
N SER A 270 -20.82 -19.45 -3.77
CA SER A 270 -20.11 -19.59 -2.49
C SER A 270 -21.07 -19.54 -1.29
N ALA A 271 -22.18 -18.80 -1.39
CA ALA A 271 -23.23 -18.76 -0.38
C ALA A 271 -24.14 -20.01 -0.45
N GLU A 272 -24.35 -20.59 -1.62
CA GLU A 272 -25.11 -21.83 -1.81
C GLU A 272 -24.38 -23.07 -1.33
N GLY A 273 -23.05 -23.12 -1.48
CA GLY A 273 -22.19 -24.17 -0.95
C GLY A 273 -22.18 -24.26 0.59
N MET A 274 -22.70 -23.25 1.30
CA MET A 274 -22.96 -23.34 2.73
C MET A 274 -24.25 -24.15 2.96
N GLY A 275 -24.12 -25.39 3.44
CA GLY A 275 -25.27 -26.23 3.78
C GLY A 275 -26.26 -25.53 4.74
N PRO A 276 -27.54 -25.94 4.78
CA PRO A 276 -28.60 -25.26 5.52
C PRO A 276 -28.29 -25.11 7.02
N GLU A 277 -27.55 -26.05 7.61
CA GLU A 277 -27.00 -25.98 8.97
C GLU A 277 -26.01 -24.82 9.15
N MET A 278 -25.08 -24.65 8.21
CA MET A 278 -24.08 -23.59 8.26
C MET A 278 -24.72 -22.22 8.06
N LYS A 279 -25.74 -22.11 7.18
CA LYS A 279 -26.55 -20.89 7.01
C LYS A 279 -27.29 -20.50 8.30
N ARG A 280 -27.85 -21.48 9.02
CA ARG A 280 -28.51 -21.26 10.32
C ARG A 280 -27.53 -20.81 11.39
N ILE A 281 -26.38 -21.46 11.51
CA ILE A 281 -25.35 -21.09 12.47
C ILE A 281 -24.80 -19.68 12.15
N HIS A 282 -24.60 -19.36 10.88
CA HIS A 282 -24.17 -18.03 10.43
C HIS A 282 -25.17 -16.94 10.82
N THR A 283 -26.45 -17.13 10.49
CA THR A 283 -27.50 -16.16 10.83
C THR A 283 -27.69 -16.01 12.35
N GLN A 284 -27.54 -17.09 13.12
CA GLN A 284 -27.55 -17.02 14.59
C GLN A 284 -26.35 -16.23 15.15
N LEU A 285 -25.16 -16.42 14.57
CA LEU A 285 -23.95 -15.67 14.95
C LEU A 285 -24.09 -14.18 14.62
N GLU A 286 -24.63 -13.83 13.45
CA GLU A 286 -24.90 -12.44 13.07
C GLU A 286 -25.89 -11.76 14.03
N GLN A 287 -26.99 -12.45 14.36
CA GLN A 287 -27.96 -11.95 15.33
C GLN A 287 -27.31 -11.72 16.70
N HIS A 288 -26.49 -12.67 17.17
CA HIS A 288 -25.82 -12.55 18.47
C HIS A 288 -24.74 -11.46 18.48
N GLU A 289 -23.99 -11.27 17.38
CA GLU A 289 -23.03 -10.18 17.23
C GLU A 289 -23.73 -8.81 17.24
N LEU A 290 -24.84 -8.67 16.52
CA LEU A 290 -25.64 -7.44 16.48
C LEU A 290 -26.25 -7.13 17.85
N GLU A 291 -26.82 -8.13 18.53
CA GLU A 291 -27.30 -7.99 19.90
C GLU A 291 -26.18 -7.58 20.86
N GLY A 292 -24.99 -8.17 20.70
CA GLY A 292 -23.81 -7.80 21.48
C GLY A 292 -23.39 -6.34 21.28
N LEU A 293 -23.42 -5.85 20.04
CA LEU A 293 -23.13 -4.45 19.72
C LEU A 293 -24.19 -3.50 20.29
N LEU A 294 -25.47 -3.83 20.17
CA LEU A 294 -26.56 -3.03 20.73
C LEU A 294 -26.50 -2.98 22.26
N ARG A 295 -26.20 -4.11 22.92
CA ARG A 295 -25.97 -4.14 24.37
C ARG A 295 -24.82 -3.23 24.77
N ARG A 296 -23.70 -3.25 24.02
CA ARG A 296 -22.56 -2.36 24.27
C ARG A 296 -22.94 -0.89 24.09
N GLN A 297 -23.66 -0.53 23.03
CA GLN A 297 -24.15 0.84 22.85
C GLN A 297 -25.02 1.30 24.02
N ARG A 298 -25.96 0.45 24.46
CA ARG A 298 -26.81 0.74 25.62
C ARG A 298 -26.00 0.99 26.89
N THR A 299 -24.99 0.16 27.17
CA THR A 299 -24.11 0.39 28.33
C THR A 299 -23.30 1.68 28.22
N VAL A 300 -22.92 2.10 27.01
CA VAL A 300 -22.23 3.39 26.81
C VAL A 300 -23.17 4.57 27.07
N GLU A 301 -24.43 4.48 26.66
CA GLU A 301 -25.45 5.50 26.96
C GLU A 301 -25.75 5.58 28.46
N GLU A 302 -25.87 4.43 29.14
CA GLU A 302 -26.06 4.35 30.60
C GLU A 302 -24.88 4.96 31.36
N VAL A 303 -23.64 4.67 30.95
CA VAL A 303 -22.44 5.27 31.55
C VAL A 303 -22.40 6.78 31.34
N LYS A 304 -22.80 7.28 30.16
CA LYS A 304 -22.90 8.73 29.90
C LYS A 304 -23.94 9.40 30.79
N ALA A 305 -25.10 8.77 31.00
CA ALA A 305 -26.12 9.31 31.90
C ALA A 305 -25.59 9.42 33.35
N LEU A 306 -24.94 8.36 33.85
CA LEU A 306 -24.32 8.38 35.18
C LEU A 306 -23.20 9.42 35.30
N GLN A 307 -22.44 9.69 34.24
CA GLN A 307 -21.44 10.76 34.25
C GLN A 307 -22.06 12.15 34.37
N VAL A 308 -23.21 12.38 33.73
CA VAL A 308 -23.96 13.64 33.88
C VAL A 308 -24.49 13.77 35.31
N ASP A 309 -25.06 12.70 35.86
CA ASP A 309 -25.56 12.69 37.24
C ASP A 309 -24.45 12.93 38.27
N CYS A 310 -23.27 12.32 38.08
CA CYS A 310 -22.08 12.58 38.90
C CYS A 310 -21.57 14.01 38.76
N GLY A 311 -21.64 14.61 37.57
CA GLY A 311 -21.30 16.02 37.35
C GLY A 311 -22.22 16.95 38.14
N MET A 312 -23.54 16.71 38.09
CA MET A 312 -24.51 17.49 38.87
C MET A 312 -24.29 17.35 40.39
N LEU A 313 -23.89 16.16 40.86
CA LEU A 313 -23.51 15.96 42.26
C LEU A 313 -22.23 16.69 42.64
N HIS A 314 -21.25 16.78 41.74
CA HIS A 314 -20.02 17.54 41.97
C HIS A 314 -20.31 19.04 42.09
N ASP A 315 -21.18 19.57 41.23
CA ASP A 315 -21.61 20.96 41.25
C ASP A 315 -22.38 21.28 42.54
N LEU A 316 -23.32 20.42 42.97
CA LEU A 316 -24.04 20.55 44.24
C LEU A 316 -23.10 20.50 45.46
N TYR A 317 -22.08 19.65 45.43
CA TYR A 317 -21.10 19.57 46.52
C TYR A 317 -20.20 20.81 46.57
N ALA A 318 -19.82 21.36 45.41
CA ALA A 318 -19.09 22.62 45.33
C ALA A 318 -19.92 23.80 45.87
N ASP A 319 -21.21 23.84 45.56
CA ASP A 319 -22.14 24.85 46.08
C ASP A 319 -22.30 24.73 47.60
N LEU A 320 -22.47 23.53 48.14
CA LEU A 320 -22.52 23.27 49.60
C LEU A 320 -21.23 23.71 50.30
N ALA A 321 -20.06 23.38 49.75
CA ALA A 321 -18.77 23.79 50.29
C ALA A 321 -18.60 25.33 50.28
N ALA A 322 -19.13 26.01 49.26
CA ALA A 322 -19.13 27.48 49.20
C ALA A 322 -20.06 28.10 50.26
N VAL A 323 -21.20 27.47 50.56
CA VAL A 323 -22.10 27.93 51.64
C VAL A 323 -21.47 27.73 53.02
N GLU A 324 -20.82 26.58 53.26
CA GLU A 324 -20.12 26.31 54.53
C GLU A 324 -18.96 27.29 54.76
N ALA A 325 -18.17 27.59 53.73
CA ALA A 325 -17.09 28.59 53.81
C ALA A 325 -17.59 30.03 54.04
N GLY A 326 -18.82 30.34 53.62
CA GLY A 326 -19.47 31.63 53.86
C GLY A 326 -20.11 31.78 55.25
N ALA A 327 -20.39 30.68 55.94
CA ALA A 327 -21.02 30.67 57.27
C ALA A 327 -20.02 30.80 58.44
N GLU A 328 -18.70 30.70 58.16
CA GLU A 328 -17.62 30.86 59.14
C GLU A 328 -17.05 32.31 59.22
N GLN A 329 -17.70 33.29 58.55
CA GLN A 329 -17.40 34.73 58.66
C GLN A 329 -18.44 35.47 59.50
#